data_AF-A0A7K1UK20-F1
#
_entry.id   AF-A0A7K1UK20-F1
#
_cell.length_a   1.000
_cell.length_b   1.000
_cell.length_c   1.000
_cell.angle_alpha   90.00
_cell.angle_beta   90.00
_cell.angle_gamma   90.00
#
_symmetry.space_group_name_H-M   'P 1'
#
loop_
_entity.id
_entity.type
_entity.pdbx_description
1 polymer ?
#
loop_
_entity_poly.entity_id
_entity_poly.type
_entity_poly.pdbx_seq_one_letter_code
_entity_poly.pdbx_strand_id
1 'polypeptide(L)'
;MAGVYDLDELYANTYTEEDRRAFENQPESAKKFLIAWALALFLGPVGAQRYYLGYIPTAVLKTALCCGGAVFMALGLANIGLALLAVVGAWTVIDLFLLLSGTMRDQADHRLSGYTRYGGICAALTVLVLVGWLVLALVIGTSAGVAG
;
A
#
# COMPACT_ATOMS: atom_id res chain seq x y z
N MET A 1 -22.24 7.35 -44.04
CA MET A 1 -21.06 6.45 -44.09
C MET A 1 -20.86 5.90 -42.69
N ALA A 2 -21.57 4.81 -42.35
CA ALA A 2 -21.27 4.07 -41.13
C ALA A 2 -20.05 3.22 -41.46
N GLY A 3 -18.92 3.49 -40.81
CA GLY A 3 -17.72 2.66 -40.94
C GLY A 3 -18.11 1.23 -40.59
N VAL A 4 -17.78 0.30 -41.48
CA VAL A 4 -17.92 -1.14 -41.21
C VAL A 4 -16.92 -1.45 -40.11
N TYR A 5 -17.38 -1.40 -38.86
CA TYR A 5 -16.58 -1.84 -37.73
C TYR A 5 -16.61 -3.37 -37.73
N ASP A 6 -15.43 -3.98 -37.84
CA ASP A 6 -15.27 -5.43 -37.75
C ASP A 6 -15.46 -5.85 -36.30
N LEU A 7 -16.69 -6.23 -35.97
CA LEU A 7 -17.06 -6.64 -34.62
C LEU A 7 -16.38 -7.95 -34.23
N ASP A 8 -15.95 -8.78 -35.18
CA ASP A 8 -15.25 -10.02 -34.87
C ASP A 8 -13.84 -9.74 -34.34
N GLU A 9 -13.16 -8.70 -34.83
CA GLU A 9 -11.90 -8.20 -34.25
C GLU A 9 -12.14 -7.53 -32.88
N LEU A 10 -13.26 -6.82 -32.72
CA LEU A 10 -13.62 -6.14 -31.47
C LEU A 10 -14.03 -7.11 -30.34
N TYR A 11 -14.60 -8.28 -30.70
CA TYR A 11 -15.05 -9.32 -29.77
C TYR A 11 -14.12 -10.55 -29.72
N ALA A 12 -13.12 -10.64 -30.61
CA ALA A 12 -12.00 -11.55 -30.44
C ALA A 12 -11.23 -11.14 -29.19
N ASN A 13 -11.45 -11.88 -28.10
CA ASN A 13 -10.61 -11.80 -26.91
C ASN A 13 -9.23 -12.37 -27.25
N THR A 14 -8.43 -11.59 -27.95
CA THR A 14 -7.07 -11.93 -28.28
C THR A 14 -6.20 -10.94 -27.56
N TYR A 15 -5.81 -11.32 -26.35
CA TYR A 15 -4.47 -11.00 -25.86
C TYR A 15 -3.52 -11.37 -27.01
N THR A 16 -3.16 -10.39 -27.85
CA THR A 16 -2.39 -10.67 -29.05
C THR A 16 -0.97 -11.06 -28.64
N GLU A 17 -0.22 -11.74 -29.49
CA GLU A 17 1.20 -11.99 -29.22
C GLU A 17 1.98 -10.68 -29.03
N GLU A 18 1.52 -9.59 -29.62
CA GLU A 18 2.06 -8.24 -29.39
C GLU A 18 1.76 -7.75 -27.97
N ASP A 19 0.53 -7.89 -27.47
CA ASP A 19 0.17 -7.55 -26.08
C ASP A 19 0.93 -8.40 -25.06
N ARG A 20 1.12 -9.70 -25.35
CA ARG A 20 1.92 -10.59 -24.52
C ARG A 20 3.38 -10.14 -24.47
N ARG A 21 3.97 -9.84 -25.62
CA ARG A 21 5.35 -9.30 -25.69
C ARG A 21 5.47 -7.93 -25.04
N ALA A 22 4.45 -7.08 -25.17
CA ALA A 22 4.42 -5.78 -24.50
C ALA A 22 4.39 -5.94 -22.98
N PHE A 23 3.65 -6.93 -22.45
CA PHE A 23 3.62 -7.25 -21.03
C PHE A 23 4.95 -7.87 -20.53
N GLU A 24 5.53 -8.81 -21.29
CA GLU A 24 6.80 -9.46 -20.98
C GLU A 24 7.97 -8.44 -21.00
N ASN A 25 7.95 -7.49 -21.93
CA ASN A 25 8.98 -6.47 -22.09
C ASN A 25 8.73 -5.21 -21.24
N GLN A 26 7.76 -5.22 -20.31
CA GLN A 26 7.57 -4.08 -19.42
C GLN A 26 8.85 -3.82 -18.62
N PRO A 27 9.34 -2.57 -18.60
CA PRO A 27 10.53 -2.25 -17.85
C PRO A 27 10.26 -2.49 -16.35
N GLU A 28 11.07 -3.37 -15.75
CA GLU A 28 11.05 -3.57 -14.31
C GLU A 28 11.76 -2.39 -13.63
N SER A 29 11.20 -1.93 -12.51
CA SER A 29 11.85 -0.93 -11.67
C SER A 29 13.07 -1.56 -10.99
N ALA A 30 14.16 -0.80 -10.89
CA ALA A 30 15.30 -1.13 -10.06
C ALA A 30 14.95 -1.25 -8.56
N LYS A 31 13.78 -0.74 -8.15
CA LYS A 31 13.27 -0.81 -6.79
C LYS A 31 12.70 -2.20 -6.49
N LYS A 32 13.00 -2.71 -5.30
CA LYS A 32 12.63 -4.06 -4.88
C LYS A 32 11.29 -4.06 -4.17
N PHE A 33 10.39 -4.95 -4.60
CA PHE A 33 9.08 -5.13 -3.98
C PHE A 33 9.19 -5.45 -2.48
N LEU A 34 10.10 -6.36 -2.10
CA LEU A 34 10.31 -6.74 -0.70
C LEU A 34 10.69 -5.56 0.20
N ILE A 35 11.50 -4.63 -0.30
CA ILE A 35 11.91 -3.44 0.46
C ILE A 35 10.70 -2.51 0.61
N ALA A 36 9.97 -2.26 -0.48
CA ALA A 36 8.75 -1.45 -0.45
C ALA A 36 7.72 -2.03 0.53
N TRP A 37 7.55 -3.35 0.54
CA TRP A 37 6.64 -4.07 1.43
C TRP A 37 7.07 -4.01 2.90
N ALA A 38 8.34 -4.23 3.20
CA ALA A 38 8.85 -4.11 4.56
C ALA A 38 8.69 -2.67 5.10
N LEU A 39 8.99 -1.67 4.27
CA LEU A 39 8.78 -0.26 4.62
C LEU A 39 7.30 0.07 4.82
N ALA A 40 6.41 -0.53 4.03
CA ALA A 40 4.96 -0.38 4.18
C ALA A 40 4.45 -0.94 5.51
N LEU A 41 4.95 -2.13 5.88
CA LEU A 41 4.49 -2.86 7.05
C LEU A 41 4.98 -2.22 8.37
N PHE A 42 6.25 -1.83 8.44
CA PHE A 42 6.84 -1.31 9.68
C PHE A 42 6.81 0.22 9.78
N LEU A 43 6.94 0.92 8.65
CA LEU A 43 6.97 2.40 8.59
C LEU A 43 5.78 2.95 7.78
N GLY A 44 4.69 2.19 7.70
CA GLY A 44 3.46 2.57 7.01
C GLY A 44 2.85 3.90 7.48
N PRO A 45 2.75 4.16 8.81
CA PRO A 45 2.16 5.42 9.32
C PRO A 45 2.98 6.65 8.96
N VAL A 46 4.30 6.50 8.91
CA VAL A 46 5.24 7.55 8.49
C VAL A 46 5.24 7.69 6.96
N GLY A 47 4.91 6.64 6.21
CA GLY A 47 4.87 6.68 4.74
C GLY A 47 6.23 6.43 4.09
N ALA A 48 7.16 5.72 4.76
CA ALA A 48 8.49 5.42 4.22
C ALA A 48 8.47 4.70 2.86
N GLN A 49 7.47 3.84 2.64
CA GLN A 49 7.23 3.20 1.35
C GLN A 49 7.02 4.22 0.22
N ARG A 50 6.24 5.30 0.46
CA ARG A 50 5.99 6.32 -0.56
C ARG A 50 7.22 7.17 -0.84
N TYR A 51 8.06 7.41 0.17
CA TYR A 51 9.39 8.00 -0.04
C TYR A 51 10.27 7.10 -0.92
N TYR A 52 10.25 5.79 -0.67
CA TYR A 52 11.02 4.84 -1.46
C TYR A 52 10.58 4.80 -2.93
N LEU A 53 9.27 4.83 -3.18
CA LEU A 53 8.66 4.83 -4.52
C LEU A 53 8.71 6.19 -5.25
N GLY A 54 9.28 7.24 -4.64
CA GLY A 54 9.40 8.56 -5.25
C GLY A 54 8.17 9.46 -5.13
N TYR A 55 7.12 9.04 -4.43
CA TYR A 55 5.91 9.84 -4.19
C TYR A 55 6.07 10.85 -3.04
N ILE A 56 7.09 11.70 -3.14
CA ILE A 56 7.49 12.67 -2.10
C ILE A 56 6.33 13.53 -1.59
N PRO A 57 5.47 14.15 -2.42
CA PRO A 57 4.43 15.06 -1.93
C PRO A 57 3.46 14.36 -0.99
N THR A 58 2.99 13.17 -1.38
CA THR A 58 2.05 12.39 -0.58
C THR A 58 2.70 11.76 0.65
N ALA A 59 3.99 11.43 0.58
CA ALA A 59 4.76 10.92 1.70
C ALA A 59 4.94 11.98 2.80
N VAL A 60 5.24 13.22 2.41
CA VAL A 60 5.32 14.37 3.32
C VAL A 60 3.97 14.67 3.96
N LEU A 61 2.89 14.65 3.18
CA LEU A 61 1.53 14.85 3.71
C LEU A 61 1.19 13.82 4.79
N LYS A 62 1.46 12.54 4.52
CA LYS A 62 1.20 11.46 5.47
C LYS A 62 2.06 11.58 6.74
N THR A 63 3.33 11.91 6.59
CA THR A 63 4.25 12.16 7.72
C THR A 63 3.75 13.32 8.58
N ALA A 64 3.37 14.44 7.95
CA ALA A 64 2.87 15.61 8.64
C ALA A 64 1.57 15.33 9.42
N LEU A 65 0.66 14.54 8.84
CA LEU A 65 -0.55 14.07 9.53
C LEU A 65 -0.22 13.17 10.74
N CYS A 66 0.75 12.26 10.59
CA CYS A 66 1.19 11.38 11.68
C CYS A 66 1.84 12.17 12.81
N CYS A 67 2.78 13.07 12.49
CA CYS A 67 3.42 13.94 13.46
C CYS A 67 2.42 14.90 14.12
N GLY A 68 1.53 15.50 13.34
CA GLY A 68 0.45 16.35 13.83
C GLY A 68 -0.45 15.61 14.82
N GLY A 69 -0.91 14.41 14.47
CA GLY A 69 -1.69 13.56 15.36
C GLY A 69 -0.98 13.26 16.68
N ALA A 70 0.31 12.93 16.63
CA ALA A 70 1.12 12.69 17.83
C ALA A 70 1.29 13.97 18.69
N VAL A 71 1.50 15.13 18.07
CA VAL A 71 1.59 16.42 18.77
C VAL A 71 0.26 16.77 19.44
N PHE A 72 -0.88 16.59 18.74
CA PHE A 72 -2.19 16.81 19.33
C PHE A 72 -2.47 15.86 20.52
N MET A 73 -2.03 14.60 20.44
CA MET A 73 -2.08 13.67 21.57
C MET A 73 -1.24 14.18 22.76
N ALA A 74 -0.02 14.68 22.51
CA ALA A 74 0.86 15.20 23.55
C ALA A 74 0.32 16.49 24.20
N LEU A 75 -0.40 17.33 23.45
CA LEU A 75 -1.04 18.55 23.93
C LEU A 75 -2.38 18.30 24.67
N GLY A 76 -2.80 17.04 24.84
CA GLY A 76 -4.05 16.69 25.53
C GLY A 76 -5.32 16.78 24.66
N LEU A 77 -5.18 17.03 23.34
CA LEU A 77 -6.28 17.06 22.37
C LEU A 77 -6.52 15.66 21.80
N ALA A 78 -6.80 14.70 22.69
CA ALA A 78 -6.86 13.27 22.36
C ALA A 78 -7.85 12.93 21.24
N ASN A 79 -9.02 13.59 21.19
CA ASN A 79 -10.01 13.34 20.14
C ASN A 79 -9.51 13.70 18.74
N ILE A 80 -8.81 14.85 18.63
CA ILE A 80 -8.24 15.31 17.36
C ILE A 80 -7.05 14.44 16.98
N GLY A 81 -6.19 14.11 17.94
CA GLY A 81 -5.06 13.21 17.75
C GLY A 81 -5.49 11.84 17.25
N LEU A 82 -6.49 11.22 17.89
CA LEU A 82 -7.06 9.94 17.48
C LEU A 82 -7.71 10.00 16.09
N ALA A 83 -8.44 11.07 15.78
CA ALA A 83 -9.04 11.24 14.45
C ALA A 83 -7.96 11.29 13.35
N LEU A 84 -6.88 12.04 13.55
CA LEU A 84 -5.77 12.13 12.59
C LEU A 84 -5.03 10.80 12.45
N LEU A 85 -4.75 10.12 13.56
CA LEU A 85 -4.11 8.82 13.56
C LEU A 85 -4.98 7.74 12.92
N ALA A 86 -6.31 7.81 13.08
CA ALA A 86 -7.25 6.93 12.40
C ALA A 86 -7.23 7.15 10.87
N VAL A 87 -7.18 8.42 10.43
CA VAL A 87 -7.04 8.75 9.00
C VAL A 87 -5.73 8.23 8.44
N VAL A 88 -4.60 8.47 9.14
CA VAL A 88 -3.29 7.92 8.72
C VAL A 88 -3.32 6.40 8.71
N GLY A 89 -3.91 5.78 9.73
CA GLY A 89 -4.09 4.33 9.84
C GLY A 89 -4.85 3.75 8.65
N ALA A 90 -6.02 4.30 8.32
CA ALA A 90 -6.77 3.91 7.13
C ALA A 90 -5.94 4.07 5.84
N TRP A 91 -5.20 5.17 5.72
CA TRP A 91 -4.29 5.38 4.59
C TRP A 91 -3.18 4.31 4.54
N THR A 92 -2.60 3.90 5.68
CA THR A 92 -1.63 2.79 5.71
C THR A 92 -2.20 1.48 5.19
N VAL A 93 -3.44 1.15 5.57
CA VAL A 93 -4.09 -0.09 5.15
C VAL A 93 -4.37 -0.06 3.65
N ILE A 94 -4.84 1.08 3.13
CA ILE A 94 -5.05 1.27 1.69
C ILE A 94 -3.73 1.14 0.92
N ASP A 95 -2.65 1.78 1.38
CA ASP A 95 -1.33 1.70 0.75
C ASP A 95 -0.79 0.26 0.73
N LEU A 96 -1.00 -0.49 1.82
CA LEU A 96 -0.61 -1.90 1.93
C LEU A 96 -1.38 -2.75 0.91
N PHE A 97 -2.69 -2.54 0.79
CA PHE A 97 -3.53 -3.22 -0.19
C PHE A 97 -3.08 -2.92 -1.62
N LEU A 98 -2.88 -1.65 -1.97
CA LEU A 98 -2.42 -1.22 -3.30
C LEU A 98 -1.04 -1.80 -3.67
N LEU A 99 -0.16 -1.96 -2.67
CA LEU A 99 1.14 -2.58 -2.86
C LEU A 99 1.00 -4.08 -3.10
N LEU A 100 0.23 -4.77 -2.27
CA LEU A 100 0.02 -6.22 -2.36
C LEU A 100 -0.75 -6.63 -3.61
N SER A 101 -1.66 -5.80 -4.10
CA SER A 101 -2.35 -6.00 -5.38
C SER A 101 -1.46 -5.73 -6.60
N GLY A 102 -0.24 -5.22 -6.40
CA GLY A 102 0.69 -4.87 -7.47
C GLY A 102 0.28 -3.64 -8.27
N THR A 103 -0.71 -2.90 -7.79
CA THR A 103 -1.21 -1.68 -8.43
C THR A 103 -0.27 -0.49 -8.18
N MET A 104 0.48 -0.53 -7.08
CA MET A 104 1.47 0.49 -6.76
C MET A 104 2.75 0.32 -7.60
N ARG A 105 3.04 1.33 -8.41
CA ARG A 105 4.20 1.39 -9.29
C ARG A 105 5.22 2.41 -8.77
N ASP A 106 6.38 2.47 -9.40
CA ASP A 106 7.38 3.51 -9.14
C ASP A 106 6.95 4.85 -9.81
N GLN A 107 7.64 5.95 -9.52
CA GLN A 107 7.40 7.24 -10.19
C GLN A 107 7.51 7.15 -11.72
N ALA A 108 8.33 6.22 -12.22
CA ALA A 108 8.49 5.94 -13.64
C ALA A 108 7.40 5.01 -14.23
N ASP A 109 6.35 4.69 -13.45
CA ASP A 109 5.29 3.74 -13.80
C ASP A 109 5.77 2.30 -14.05
N HIS A 110 6.95 1.96 -13.54
CA HIS A 110 7.52 0.62 -13.66
C HIS A 110 7.03 -0.29 -12.54
N ARG A 111 6.85 -1.58 -12.85
CA ARG A 111 6.53 -2.62 -11.85
C ARG A 111 7.72 -2.88 -10.95
N LEU A 112 7.46 -3.10 -9.67
CA LEU A 112 8.52 -3.41 -8.70
C LEU A 112 9.14 -4.79 -8.97
N SER A 113 10.47 -4.85 -8.98
CA SER A 113 11.19 -6.11 -9.18
C SER A 113 10.85 -7.14 -8.10
N GLY A 114 10.62 -8.38 -8.52
CA GLY A 114 10.34 -9.51 -7.63
C GLY A 114 8.90 -9.62 -7.11
N TYR A 115 7.98 -8.77 -7.57
CA TYR A 115 6.55 -8.85 -7.18
C TYR A 115 5.91 -10.21 -7.53
N THR A 116 6.11 -10.71 -8.76
CA THR A 116 5.53 -11.98 -9.23
C THR A 116 5.98 -13.18 -8.42
N ARG A 117 7.18 -13.12 -7.83
CA ARG A 117 7.76 -14.18 -7.01
C ARG A 117 7.28 -14.16 -5.55
N TYR A 118 7.14 -12.97 -4.97
CA TYR A 118 6.91 -12.83 -3.52
C TYR A 118 5.53 -12.27 -3.14
N GLY A 119 4.72 -11.81 -4.08
CA GLY A 119 3.45 -11.13 -3.80
C GLY A 119 2.52 -11.92 -2.87
N GLY A 120 2.29 -13.21 -3.17
CA GLY A 120 1.44 -14.08 -2.35
C GLY A 120 2.00 -14.35 -0.95
N ILE A 121 3.32 -14.56 -0.83
CA ILE A 121 4.00 -14.78 0.46
C ILE A 121 3.91 -13.51 1.32
N CYS A 122 4.20 -12.35 0.73
CA CYS A 122 4.09 -11.06 1.39
C CYS A 122 2.67 -10.78 1.87
N ALA A 123 1.65 -11.11 1.06
CA ALA A 123 0.25 -10.96 1.43
C ALA A 123 -0.12 -11.83 2.65
N ALA A 124 0.27 -13.10 2.66
CA ALA A 124 0.05 -13.99 3.80
C ALA A 124 0.75 -13.47 5.06
N LEU A 125 2.01 -13.02 4.96
CA LEU A 125 2.76 -12.46 6.08
C LEU A 125 2.12 -11.18 6.61
N THR A 126 1.60 -10.30 5.75
CA THR A 126 0.86 -9.11 6.21
C THR A 126 -0.38 -9.46 6.98
N VAL A 127 -1.17 -10.44 6.53
CA VAL A 127 -2.37 -10.88 7.26
C VAL A 127 -1.98 -11.44 8.63
N LEU A 128 -0.96 -12.29 8.71
CA LEU A 128 -0.46 -12.83 9.98
C LEU A 128 -0.01 -11.73 10.95
N VAL A 129 0.73 -10.74 10.44
CA VAL A 129 1.20 -9.61 11.24
C VAL A 129 0.03 -8.77 11.73
N LEU A 130 -0.93 -8.41 10.86
CA LEU A 130 -2.11 -7.62 11.26
C LEU A 130 -2.97 -8.34 12.30
N VAL A 131 -3.16 -9.66 12.16
CA VAL A 131 -3.85 -10.47 13.17
C VAL A 131 -3.06 -10.47 14.49
N GLY A 132 -1.74 -10.60 14.43
CA GLY A 132 -0.87 -10.51 15.62
C GLY A 132 -0.98 -9.16 16.34
N TRP A 133 -0.96 -8.06 15.59
CA TRP A 133 -1.17 -6.71 16.12
C TRP A 133 -2.56 -6.54 16.74
N LEU A 134 -3.61 -7.08 16.10
CA LEU A 134 -4.97 -7.05 16.62
C LEU A 134 -5.07 -7.82 17.95
N VAL A 135 -4.52 -9.04 18.02
CA VAL A 135 -4.51 -9.86 19.25
C VAL A 135 -3.76 -9.14 20.37
N LEU A 136 -2.59 -8.56 20.07
CA LEU A 136 -1.82 -7.78 21.04
C LEU A 136 -2.62 -6.58 21.56
N ALA A 137 -3.29 -5.84 20.65
CA ALA A 137 -4.14 -4.71 21.02
C ALA A 137 -5.31 -5.13 21.92
N LEU A 138 -5.95 -6.26 21.64
CA LEU A 138 -7.03 -6.82 22.47
C LEU A 138 -6.53 -7.21 23.86
N VAL A 139 -5.37 -7.87 23.96
CA VAL A 139 -4.77 -8.26 25.24
C VAL A 139 -4.45 -7.03 26.09
N ILE A 140 -3.81 -6.01 25.51
CA ILE A 140 -3.52 -4.75 26.21
C ILE A 140 -4.82 -4.06 26.66
N GLY A 141 -5.83 -4.03 25.78
CA GLY A 141 -7.15 -3.46 26.08
C GLY A 141 -7.84 -4.13 27.27
N THR A 142 -7.79 -5.47 27.37
CA THR A 142 -8.36 -6.21 28.50
C THR A 142 -7.61 -5.95 29.82
N SER A 143 -6.29 -5.78 29.77
CA SER A 143 -5.49 -5.50 30.97
C SER A 143 -5.75 -4.11 31.56
N ALA A 144 -6.08 -3.11 30.72
CA ALA A 144 -6.44 -1.77 31.17
C ALA A 144 -7.83 -1.70 31.82
N GLY A 145 -8.74 -2.63 31.49
CA GLY A 145 -10.10 -2.70 32.06
C GLY A 145 -10.20 -3.40 33.41
N VAL A 146 -9.17 -4.15 33.84
CA VAL A 146 -9.14 -4.86 35.13
C VAL A 146 -8.50 -4.04 36.25
N ALA A 147 -7.79 -2.97 35.92
CA ALA A 147 -7.11 -2.09 36.89
C ALA A 147 -7.94 -0.86 37.31
N GLY A 148 -9.20 -0.76 36.87
CA GLY A 148 -10.14 0.32 37.20
C GLY A 148 -11.27 -0.13 38.10
#